data_AF-A0A4Q3LFC7-F1
#
_entry.id   AF-A0A4Q3LFC7-F1
#
_cell.length_a   1.000
_cell.length_b   1.000
_cell.length_c   1.000
_cell.angle_alpha   90.00
_cell.angle_beta   90.00
_cell.angle_gamma   90.00
#
_symmetry.space_group_name_H-M   'P 1'
#
loop_
_entity.id
_entity.type
_entity.pdbx_description
1 polymer ?
#
loop_
_entity_poly.entity_id
_entity_poly.type
_entity_poly.pdbx_seq_one_letter_code
_entity_poly.pdbx_strand_id
1 'polypeptide(L)'
;MDAQTMLRTAVVLLALTAAGGLLLAALRFSGRAHLPPALAMLHGLLAGSGLTLVLYAGFVAGMPTLAWWGLALLVVAALGGLVLNLGYHWKNRPLPVPIVLVHAAVAVTGFVVLAIAAWR
;
A
#
# COMPACT_ATOMS: atom_id res chain seq x y z
N MET A 1 -18.29 10.81 8.67
CA MET A 1 -17.06 10.57 9.44
C MET A 1 -16.23 11.83 9.36
N ASP A 2 -15.59 12.24 10.46
CA ASP A 2 -14.62 13.34 10.41
C ASP A 2 -13.29 12.88 9.78
N ALA A 3 -12.40 13.84 9.47
CA ALA A 3 -11.11 13.55 8.85
C ALA A 3 -10.27 12.56 9.68
N GLN A 4 -10.26 12.73 11.00
CA GLN A 4 -9.43 11.92 11.88
C GLN A 4 -9.89 10.46 11.92
N THR A 5 -11.19 10.22 11.99
CA THR A 5 -11.74 8.86 11.92
C THR A 5 -11.42 8.21 10.58
N MET A 6 -11.55 8.95 9.47
CA MET A 6 -11.20 8.43 8.14
C MET A 6 -9.71 8.04 8.04
N LEU A 7 -8.79 8.87 8.55
CA LEU A 7 -7.36 8.56 8.57
C LEU A 7 -7.05 7.32 9.41
N ARG A 8 -7.65 7.17 10.60
CA ARG A 8 -7.47 5.98 11.45
C ARG A 8 -8.00 4.72 10.77
N THR A 9 -9.19 4.79 10.15
CA THR A 9 -9.74 3.68 9.37
C THR A 9 -8.83 3.33 8.20
N ALA A 10 -8.31 4.32 7.48
CA ALA A 10 -7.37 4.09 6.39
C ALA A 10 -6.07 3.42 6.89
N VAL A 11 -5.54 3.82 8.04
CA VAL A 11 -4.36 3.18 8.63
C VAL A 11 -4.63 1.71 8.97
N VAL A 12 -5.82 1.37 9.51
CA VAL A 12 -6.16 -0.04 9.75
C VAL A 12 -6.18 -0.84 8.44
N LEU A 13 -6.81 -0.31 7.38
CA LEU A 13 -6.81 -0.95 6.06
C LEU A 13 -5.39 -1.13 5.52
N LEU A 14 -4.56 -0.09 5.60
CA LEU A 14 -3.19 -0.10 5.11
C LEU A 14 -2.27 -0.99 5.95
N ALA A 15 -2.56 -1.19 7.24
CA ALA A 15 -1.85 -2.17 8.07
C ALA A 15 -2.13 -3.60 7.60
N LEU A 16 -3.40 -3.91 7.26
CA LEU A 16 -3.76 -5.19 6.65
C LEU A 16 -3.12 -5.36 5.27
N THR A 17 -3.09 -4.29 4.46
CA THR A 17 -2.35 -4.25 3.20
C THR A 17 -0.87 -4.57 3.41
N ALA A 18 -0.21 -3.91 4.37
CA ALA A 18 1.20 -4.12 4.66
C ALA A 18 1.48 -5.57 5.09
N ALA A 19 0.64 -6.15 5.94
CA ALA A 19 0.74 -7.57 6.32
C ALA A 19 0.62 -8.50 5.10
N GLY A 20 -0.35 -8.25 4.22
CA GLY A 20 -0.49 -8.99 2.95
C GLY A 20 0.73 -8.83 2.03
N GLY A 21 1.30 -7.62 1.97
CA GLY A 21 2.50 -7.32 1.18
C GLY A 21 3.75 -8.04 1.70
N LEU A 22 3.93 -8.08 3.03
CA LEU A 22 5.01 -8.83 3.67
C LEU A 22 4.88 -10.33 3.42
N LEU A 23 3.65 -10.88 3.47
CA LEU A 23 3.41 -12.28 3.13
C LEU A 23 3.75 -12.58 1.66
N LEU A 24 3.33 -11.72 0.72
CA LEU A 24 3.68 -11.86 -0.71
C LEU A 24 5.19 -11.77 -0.94
N ALA A 25 5.87 -10.85 -0.26
CA ALA A 25 7.32 -10.72 -0.32
C ALA A 25 8.01 -11.98 0.23
N ALA A 26 7.59 -12.49 1.38
CA ALA A 26 8.13 -13.72 1.96
C ALA A 26 7.95 -14.93 1.01
N LEU A 27 6.78 -15.07 0.38
CA LEU A 27 6.52 -16.11 -0.63
C LEU A 27 7.40 -15.94 -1.87
N ARG A 28 7.70 -14.70 -2.28
CA ARG A 28 8.62 -14.44 -3.39
C ARG A 28 10.05 -14.87 -3.05
N PHE A 29 10.50 -14.56 -1.84
CA PHE A 29 11.86 -14.87 -1.39
C PHE A 29 12.05 -16.33 -0.96
N SER A 30 10.98 -17.08 -0.68
CA SER A 30 11.04 -18.52 -0.43
C SER A 30 11.23 -19.37 -1.69
N GLY A 31 11.37 -18.75 -2.87
CA GLY A 31 11.57 -19.45 -4.13
C GLY A 31 10.29 -19.94 -4.81
N ARG A 32 9.11 -19.55 -4.29
CA ARG A 32 7.84 -19.93 -4.92
C ARG A 32 7.73 -19.31 -6.31
N ALA A 33 7.51 -20.15 -7.33
CA ALA A 33 7.44 -19.71 -8.73
C ALA A 33 6.27 -18.74 -9.00
N HIS A 34 5.11 -18.99 -8.37
CA HIS A 34 3.90 -18.19 -8.56
C HIS A 34 3.32 -17.77 -7.21
N LEU A 35 3.03 -16.48 -7.08
CA LEU A 35 2.32 -15.93 -5.93
C LEU A 35 0.82 -16.29 -6.01
N PRO A 36 0.13 -16.51 -4.88
CA PRO A 36 -1.31 -16.77 -4.89
C PRO A 36 -2.09 -15.56 -5.46
N PRO A 37 -2.81 -15.69 -6.58
CA PRO A 37 -3.47 -14.54 -7.21
C PRO A 37 -4.51 -13.87 -6.32
N ALA A 38 -5.28 -14.67 -5.58
CA ALA A 38 -6.28 -14.15 -4.64
C ALA A 38 -5.65 -13.25 -3.55
N LEU A 39 -4.47 -13.62 -3.04
CA LEU A 39 -3.76 -12.83 -2.04
C LEU A 39 -3.21 -11.53 -2.64
N ALA A 40 -2.66 -11.58 -3.86
CA ALA A 40 -2.20 -10.38 -4.57
C ALA A 40 -3.37 -9.41 -4.86
N MET A 41 -4.52 -9.94 -5.27
CA MET A 41 -5.73 -9.13 -5.52
C MET A 41 -6.30 -8.55 -4.23
N LEU A 42 -6.35 -9.32 -3.14
CA LEU A 42 -6.79 -8.81 -1.84
C LEU A 42 -5.87 -7.70 -1.33
N HIS A 43 -4.55 -7.88 -1.44
CA HIS A 43 -3.57 -6.85 -1.10
C HIS A 43 -3.81 -5.56 -1.90
N GLY A 44 -3.96 -5.67 -3.23
CA GLY A 44 -4.25 -4.53 -4.10
C GLY A 44 -5.58 -3.85 -3.78
N LEU A 45 -6.63 -4.62 -3.47
CA LEU A 45 -7.95 -4.12 -3.09
C LEU A 45 -7.90 -3.33 -1.78
N LEU A 46 -7.23 -3.87 -0.75
CA LEU A 46 -7.08 -3.19 0.54
C LEU A 46 -6.22 -1.93 0.38
N ALA A 47 -5.14 -2.00 -0.42
CA ALA A 47 -4.30 -0.84 -0.74
C ALA A 47 -5.11 0.27 -1.42
N GLY A 48 -5.87 -0.08 -2.47
CA GLY A 48 -6.72 0.85 -3.21
C GLY A 48 -7.81 1.45 -2.33
N SER A 49 -8.45 0.65 -1.48
CA SER A 49 -9.47 1.11 -0.53
C SER A 49 -8.90 2.12 0.47
N GLY A 50 -7.78 1.77 1.12
CA GLY A 50 -7.09 2.66 2.07
C GLY A 50 -6.63 3.97 1.42
N LEU A 51 -6.00 3.88 0.24
CA LEU A 51 -5.52 5.04 -0.50
C LEU A 51 -6.68 5.96 -0.92
N THR A 52 -7.78 5.39 -1.41
CA THR A 52 -8.98 6.14 -1.79
C THR A 52 -9.56 6.88 -0.60
N LEU A 53 -9.60 6.26 0.58
CA LEU A 53 -10.12 6.90 1.79
C LEU A 53 -9.22 8.07 2.25
N VAL A 54 -7.90 7.95 2.15
CA VAL A 54 -6.97 9.06 2.46
C VAL A 54 -7.15 10.22 1.47
N LEU A 55 -7.27 9.93 0.17
CA LEU A 55 -7.54 10.94 -0.85
C LEU A 55 -8.86 11.68 -0.56
N TYR A 56 -9.92 10.93 -0.27
CA TYR A 56 -11.21 11.50 0.08
C TYR A 56 -11.12 12.39 1.33
N ALA A 57 -10.45 11.94 2.38
CA ALA A 57 -10.23 12.74 3.58
C ALA A 57 -9.49 14.05 3.27
N GLY A 58 -8.43 13.99 2.47
CA GLY A 58 -7.63 15.15 2.10
C GLY A 58 -8.40 16.20 1.30
N PHE A 59 -9.22 15.78 0.32
CA PHE A 59 -9.95 16.71 -0.55
C PHE A 59 -11.28 17.20 0.02
N VAL A 60 -11.93 16.42 0.89
CA VAL A 60 -13.29 16.72 1.36
C VAL A 60 -13.32 17.25 2.79
N ALA A 61 -12.51 16.68 3.69
CA ALA A 61 -12.52 17.05 5.11
C ALA A 61 -11.28 17.84 5.55
N GLY A 62 -10.23 17.87 4.71
CA GLY A 62 -8.93 18.39 5.04
C GLY A 62 -8.14 17.42 5.93
N MET A 63 -6.81 17.45 5.82
CA MET A 63 -5.93 16.63 6.66
C MET A 63 -4.60 17.35 6.95
N PRO A 64 -3.88 16.98 8.03
CA PRO A 64 -2.60 17.59 8.38
C PRO A 64 -1.57 17.49 7.24
N THR A 65 -0.65 18.47 7.14
CA THR A 65 0.42 18.47 6.13
C THR A 65 1.25 17.18 6.13
N LEU A 66 1.48 16.58 7.31
CA LEU A 66 2.21 15.32 7.41
C LEU A 66 1.49 14.16 6.71
N ALA A 67 0.14 14.14 6.73
CA ALA A 67 -0.64 13.11 6.04
C ALA A 67 -0.52 13.23 4.51
N TRP A 68 -0.36 14.44 3.97
CA TRP A 68 -0.08 14.65 2.53
C TRP A 68 1.25 14.03 2.09
N TRP A 69 2.29 14.13 2.92
CA TRP A 69 3.57 13.45 2.64
C TRP A 69 3.44 11.93 2.66
N GLY A 70 2.71 11.38 3.64
CA GLY A 70 2.40 9.94 3.68
C GLY A 70 1.62 9.49 2.45
N LEU A 71 0.60 10.26 2.04
CA LEU A 71 -0.18 10.02 0.84
C LEU A 71 0.70 10.01 -0.43
N ALA A 72 1.57 11.00 -0.60
CA ALA A 72 2.44 11.09 -1.77
C ALA A 72 3.32 9.83 -1.92
N LEU A 73 3.91 9.36 -0.82
CA LEU A 73 4.68 8.11 -0.80
C LEU A 73 3.81 6.89 -1.11
N LEU A 74 2.60 6.81 -0.55
CA LEU A 74 1.67 5.71 -0.82
C LEU A 74 1.19 5.70 -2.28
N VAL A 75 1.04 6.85 -2.93
CA VAL A 75 0.76 6.93 -4.38
C VAL A 75 1.93 6.37 -5.19
N VAL A 76 3.17 6.76 -4.88
CA VAL A 76 4.37 6.20 -5.53
C VAL A 76 4.45 4.68 -5.33
N ALA A 77 4.18 4.21 -4.11
CA ALA A 77 4.12 2.79 -3.81
C ALA A 77 3.02 2.09 -4.62
N ALA A 78 1.81 2.65 -4.69
CA ALA A 78 0.69 2.08 -5.46
C ALA A 78 1.04 1.93 -6.94
N LEU A 79 1.71 2.93 -7.54
CA LEU A 79 2.21 2.84 -8.91
C LEU A 79 3.23 1.69 -9.07
N GLY A 80 4.17 1.55 -8.13
CA GLY A 80 5.09 0.41 -8.10
C GLY A 80 4.36 -0.94 -7.98
N GLY A 81 3.30 -1.01 -7.17
CA GLY A 81 2.44 -2.19 -7.03
C GLY A 81 1.68 -2.54 -8.31
N LEU A 82 1.18 -1.52 -9.03
CA LEU A 82 0.55 -1.71 -10.34
C LEU A 82 1.54 -2.25 -11.37
N VAL A 83 2.78 -1.74 -11.39
CA VAL A 83 3.86 -2.26 -12.25
C VAL A 83 4.16 -3.72 -11.92
N LEU A 84 4.33 -4.05 -10.64
CA LEU A 84 4.59 -5.44 -10.20
C LEU A 84 3.43 -6.37 -10.58
N ASN A 85 2.18 -5.93 -10.38
CA ASN A 85 1.01 -6.76 -10.62
C ASN A 85 0.71 -6.91 -12.12
N LEU A 86 0.47 -5.80 -12.83
CA LEU A 86 0.05 -5.81 -14.25
C LEU A 86 1.22 -6.07 -15.20
N GLY A 87 2.42 -5.63 -14.84
CA GLY A 87 3.64 -5.81 -15.64
C GLY A 87 4.24 -7.20 -15.52
N TYR A 88 4.10 -7.84 -14.35
CA TYR A 88 4.75 -9.13 -14.08
C TYR A 88 3.78 -10.22 -13.61
N HIS A 89 3.13 -10.03 -12.46
CA HIS A 89 2.34 -11.09 -11.82
C HIS A 89 1.21 -11.62 -12.73
N TRP A 90 0.40 -10.73 -13.31
CA TRP A 90 -0.69 -11.06 -14.23
C TRP A 90 -0.21 -11.72 -15.53
N LYS A 91 1.04 -11.48 -15.90
CA LYS A 91 1.68 -12.05 -17.10
C LYS A 91 2.46 -13.33 -16.78
N ASN A 92 2.32 -13.88 -15.58
CA ASN A 92 3.08 -15.04 -15.08
C ASN A 92 4.60 -14.86 -15.21
N ARG A 93 5.09 -13.62 -15.06
CA ARG A 93 6.53 -13.31 -15.08
C ARG A 93 7.06 -13.23 -13.65
N PRO A 94 8.33 -13.63 -13.41
CA PRO A 94 8.93 -13.48 -12.10
C PRO A 94 8.98 -12.01 -11.70
N LEU A 95 8.59 -11.70 -10.46
CA LEU A 95 8.64 -10.34 -9.95
C LEU A 95 10.12 -9.90 -9.80
N PRO A 96 10.51 -8.75 -10.36
CA PRO A 96 11.86 -8.23 -10.26
C PRO A 96 12.14 -7.79 -8.81
N VAL A 97 13.12 -8.44 -8.18
CA VAL A 97 13.47 -8.22 -6.76
C VAL A 97 13.76 -6.75 -6.43
N PRO A 98 14.52 -5.99 -7.25
CA PRO A 98 14.78 -4.58 -6.93
C PRO A 98 13.50 -3.74 -6.81
N ILE A 99 12.52 -3.96 -7.71
CA ILE A 99 11.25 -3.23 -7.68
C ILE A 99 10.43 -3.62 -6.45
N VAL A 100 10.42 -4.91 -6.07
CA VAL A 100 9.74 -5.38 -4.84
C VAL A 100 10.32 -4.67 -3.61
N LEU A 101 11.64 -4.57 -3.50
CA LEU A 101 12.30 -3.92 -2.37
C LEU A 101 12.01 -2.42 -2.32
N VAL A 102 12.12 -1.71 -3.45
CA VAL A 102 11.81 -0.28 -3.54
C VAL A 102 10.34 -0.02 -3.21
N HIS A 103 9.43 -0.80 -3.80
CA HIS A 103 8.00 -0.71 -3.51
C HIS A 103 7.71 -0.89 -2.02
N ALA A 104 8.26 -1.94 -1.39
CA ALA A 104 8.06 -2.21 0.02
C ALA A 104 8.61 -1.09 0.92
N ALA A 105 9.82 -0.60 0.65
CA ALA A 105 10.44 0.48 1.41
C ALA A 105 9.62 1.78 1.35
N VAL A 106 9.19 2.17 0.14
CA VAL A 106 8.36 3.36 -0.06
C VAL A 106 6.98 3.20 0.61
N ALA A 107 6.36 2.02 0.47
CA ALA A 107 5.06 1.72 1.08
C ALA A 107 5.11 1.77 2.61
N VAL A 108 6.10 1.14 3.23
CA VAL A 108 6.28 1.14 4.69
C VAL A 108 6.54 2.56 5.20
N THR A 109 7.38 3.33 4.50
CA THR A 109 7.67 4.71 4.89
C THR A 109 6.41 5.58 4.81
N GLY A 110 5.66 5.50 3.69
CA GLY A 110 4.40 6.23 3.53
C GLY A 110 3.35 5.85 4.57
N PHE A 111 3.23 4.55 4.87
CA PHE A 111 2.36 4.02 5.91
C PHE A 111 2.71 4.57 7.30
N VAL A 112 3.99 4.53 7.70
CA VAL A 112 4.43 5.05 9.00
C VAL A 112 4.18 6.54 9.13
N VAL A 113 4.50 7.33 8.10
CA VAL A 113 4.24 8.78 8.09
C VAL A 113 2.74 9.07 8.23
N LEU A 114 1.89 8.36 7.49
CA LEU A 114 0.44 8.50 7.59
C LEU A 114 -0.08 8.08 8.97
N ALA A 115 0.43 6.98 9.53
CA ALA A 115 0.07 6.52 10.86
C ALA A 115 0.46 7.56 11.93
N ILE A 116 1.64 8.16 11.86
CA ILE A 116 2.01 9.24 12.78
C ILE A 116 1.03 10.42 12.65
N ALA A 117 0.65 10.79 11.42
CA ALA A 117 -0.29 11.89 11.19
C ALA A 117 -1.71 11.62 11.70
N ALA A 118 -2.16 10.36 11.77
CA ALA A 118 -3.51 9.99 12.17
C ALA A 118 -3.76 10.01 13.70
N TRP A 119 -2.70 10.00 14.51
CA TRP A 119 -2.74 10.04 15.99
C TRP A 119 -2.04 11.26 16.60
N ARG A 120 -1.59 12.19 15.77
CA ARG A 120 -1.26 13.55 16.23
C ARG A 120 -2.50 14.43 16.22
#